data_AF-A0A951DYE3-F1
#
_entry.id   AF-A0A951DYE3-F1
#
_cell.length_a   1.000
_cell.length_b   1.000
_cell.length_c   1.000
_cell.angle_alpha   90.00
_cell.angle_beta   90.00
_cell.angle_gamma   90.00
#
_symmetry.space_group_name_H-M   'P 1'
#
loop_
_entity.id
_entity.type
_entity.pdbx_description
1 polymer ?
#
loop_
_entity_poly.entity_id
_entity_poly.type
_entity_poly.pdbx_seq_one_letter_code
_entity_poly.pdbx_strand_id
1 'polypeptide(L)' 'MALTTEQQQEIAAERGETRPTRRATVPALEEILYDAIPVLDHGFVRVIDYMGDDGAIVQAARVS' A
#
# COMPACT_ATOMS: atom_id res chain seq x y z
N MET A 1 -9.54 14.96 10.33
CA MET A 1 -10.55 14.15 11.06
C MET A 1 -9.94 12.82 11.47
N ALA A 2 -10.27 12.31 12.65
CA ALA A 2 -9.90 10.95 13.04
C ALA A 2 -10.78 9.92 12.29
N LEU A 3 -10.21 8.75 11.97
CA LEU A 3 -10.96 7.64 11.38
C LEU A 3 -12.04 7.15 12.34
N THR A 4 -13.19 6.74 11.80
CA THR A 4 -14.21 6.08 12.60
C THR A 4 -13.75 4.68 13.00
N THR A 5 -14.35 4.12 14.05
CA THR A 5 -14.06 2.74 14.49
C THR A 5 -14.33 1.73 13.37
N GLU A 6 -15.39 1.94 12.59
CA GLU A 6 -15.74 1.09 11.45
C GLU A 6 -14.64 1.12 10.38
N GLN A 7 -14.14 2.32 10.02
CA GLN A 7 -13.05 2.47 9.07
C GLN A 7 -11.75 1.80 9.56
N GLN A 8 -11.44 1.91 10.85
CA GLN A 8 -10.28 1.25 11.45
C GLN A 8 -10.40 -0.29 11.37
N GLN A 9 -11.61 -0.82 11.60
CA GLN A 9 -11.88 -2.25 11.49
C GLN A 9 -11.77 -2.75 10.05
N GLU A 10 -12.29 -2.00 9.08
CA GLU A 10 -12.15 -2.30 7.65
C GLU A 10 -10.69 -2.35 7.22
N ILE A 11 -9.89 -1.33 7.59
CA ILE A 11 -8.45 -1.29 7.30
C ILE A 11 -7.72 -2.49 7.93
N ALA A 12 -8.05 -2.83 9.18
CA ALA A 12 -7.44 -3.98 9.85
C ALA A 12 -7.79 -5.31 9.16
N ALA A 13 -9.02 -5.45 8.66
CA ALA A 13 -9.44 -6.61 7.89
C ALA A 13 -8.67 -6.72 6.56
N GLU A 14 -8.56 -5.61 5.81
CA GLU A 14 -7.81 -5.55 4.55
C GLU A 14 -6.32 -5.90 4.75
N ARG A 15 -5.70 -5.38 5.82
CA ARG A 15 -4.29 -5.66 6.16
C ARG A 15 -4.04 -7.09 6.66
N GLY A 16 -5.08 -7.78 7.12
CA GLY A 16 -5.00 -9.17 7.56
C GLY A 16 -4.93 -10.17 6.41
N GLU A 17 -5.29 -9.76 5.19
CA GLU A 17 -5.23 -10.61 4.00
C GLU A 17 -3.85 -10.54 3.34
N THR A 18 -3.20 -11.69 3.18
CA THR A 18 -1.98 -11.82 2.37
C THR A 18 -2.22 -12.73 1.18
N ARG A 19 -1.65 -12.38 0.02
CA ARG A 19 -1.77 -13.18 -1.20
C ARG A 19 -0.38 -13.44 -1.79
N PRO A 20 -0.05 -14.70 -2.16
CA PRO A 20 1.21 -14.97 -2.84
C PRO A 20 1.23 -14.28 -4.21
N THR A 21 2.38 -13.72 -4.57
CA THR A 21 2.57 -13.05 -5.86
C THR A 21 3.93 -13.37 -6.47
N ARG A 22 4.01 -13.25 -7.80
CA ARG A 22 5.28 -13.33 -8.55
C ARG A 22 5.94 -11.97 -8.75
N ARG A 23 5.22 -10.86 -8.46
CA ARG A 23 5.78 -9.51 -8.54
C ARG A 23 6.92 -9.37 -7.52
N ALA A 24 7.93 -8.57 -7.84
CA ALA A 24 8.88 -8.12 -6.82
C ALA A 24 8.12 -7.37 -5.73
N THR A 25 8.40 -7.64 -4.47
CA THR A 25 7.79 -6.97 -3.32
C THR A 25 8.81 -6.14 -2.59
N VAL A 26 8.37 -5.01 -2.02
CA VAL A 26 9.22 -4.10 -1.25
C VAL A 26 8.77 -4.17 0.21
N PRO A 27 9.56 -4.75 1.14
CA PRO A 27 9.14 -4.98 2.52
C PRO A 27 8.61 -3.71 3.22
N ALA A 28 9.28 -2.57 3.02
CA ALA A 28 8.84 -1.29 3.58
C ALA A 28 7.47 -0.83 3.03
N LEU A 29 7.14 -1.15 1.77
CA LEU A 29 5.82 -0.84 1.20
C LEU A 29 4.75 -1.82 1.67
N GLU A 30 5.09 -3.10 1.84
CA GLU A 30 4.18 -4.10 2.42
C GLU A 30 3.76 -3.72 3.84
N GLU A 31 4.68 -3.18 4.65
CA GLU A 31 4.37 -2.73 6.01
C GLU A 31 3.32 -1.60 6.06
N ILE A 32 3.38 -0.66 5.11
CA ILE A 32 2.46 0.49 5.03
C ILE A 32 1.26 0.26 4.09
N LEU A 33 1.16 -0.90 3.44
CA LEU A 33 0.09 -1.19 2.50
C LEU A 33 -1.26 -1.16 3.23
N TYR A 34 -2.22 -0.43 2.65
CA TYR A 34 -3.52 -0.10 3.24
C TYR A 34 -3.50 0.74 4.53
N ASP A 35 -2.33 1.11 5.06
CA ASP A 35 -2.25 1.94 6.26
C ASP A 35 -2.78 3.35 5.96
N ALA A 36 -3.65 3.86 6.84
CA ALA A 36 -4.23 5.17 6.68
C ALA A 36 -3.38 6.20 7.44
N ILE A 37 -2.58 6.96 6.69
CA ILE A 37 -1.68 7.99 7.20
C ILE A 37 -2.46 9.32 7.24
N PRO A 38 -2.79 9.87 8.42
CA PRO A 38 -3.53 11.13 8.51
C PRO A 38 -2.75 12.28 7.87
N VAL A 39 -3.44 13.11 7.08
CA VAL A 39 -2.87 14.30 6.44
C VAL A 39 -3.62 15.53 6.89
N LEU A 40 -2.94 16.33 7.71
CA LEU A 40 -3.51 17.54 8.33
C LEU A 40 -4.86 17.22 8.99
N ASP A 41 -5.79 18.16 8.89
CA ASP A 41 -7.16 18.00 9.42
C ASP A 41 -8.15 17.54 8.33
N HIS A 42 -7.68 17.33 7.09
CA HIS A 42 -8.52 17.20 5.90
C HIS A 42 -8.78 15.76 5.47
N GLY A 43 -7.98 14.80 5.93
CA GLY A 43 -8.18 13.39 5.57
C GLY A 43 -6.97 12.53 5.89
N PHE A 44 -6.77 11.50 5.07
CA PHE A 44 -5.62 10.60 5.14
C PHE A 44 -5.21 10.17 3.73
N VAL A 45 -3.99 9.66 3.60
CA VAL A 45 -3.46 9.00 2.40
C VAL A 45 -3.15 7.56 2.77
N ARG A 46 -3.37 6.62 1.84
CA ARG A 46 -2.94 5.23 1.98
C ARG A 46 -2.40 4.68 0.69
N VAL A 47 -1.48 3.74 0.82
CA VAL A 47 -0.98 2.96 -0.32
C VAL A 47 -1.98 1.85 -0.61
N ILE A 48 -2.44 1.73 -1.86
CA ILE A 48 -3.40 0.69 -2.28
C ILE A 48 -2.74 -0.41 -3.09
N ASP A 49 -1.74 -0.05 -3.91
CA ASP A 49 -0.92 -0.97 -4.67
C ASP A 49 0.39 -0.28 -5.05
N TYR A 50 1.39 -1.07 -5.45
CA TYR A 50 2.64 -0.59 -6.02
C TYR A 50 3.13 -1.58 -7.09
N MET A 51 3.90 -1.06 -8.05
CA MET A 51 4.35 -1.83 -9.21
C MET A 51 5.82 -2.25 -9.07
N GLY A 52 6.09 -3.17 -8.16
CA GLY A 52 7.42 -3.75 -7.99
C GLY A 52 8.43 -2.80 -7.33
N ASP A 53 9.72 -3.06 -7.58
CA ASP A 53 10.86 -2.31 -7.04
C ASP A 53 11.57 -1.48 -8.14
N ASP A 54 12.73 -0.91 -7.82
CA ASP A 54 13.55 -0.17 -8.79
C ASP A 54 13.90 -1.01 -10.03
N GLY A 55 14.07 -2.33 -9.86
CA GLY A 55 14.29 -3.25 -10.96
C GLY A 55 13.10 -3.34 -11.90
N ALA A 56 11.88 -3.31 -11.36
CA ALA A 56 10.65 -3.25 -12.15
C ALA A 56 10.55 -1.96 -12.98
N ILE A 57 11.00 -0.81 -12.44
CA ILE A 57 11.08 0.46 -13.19
C ILE A 57 12.03 0.31 -14.38
N VAL A 58 13.22 -0.24 -14.16
CA VAL A 58 14.20 -0.47 -15.24
C VAL A 58 13.64 -1.43 -16.29
N GLN A 59 12.97 -2.51 -15.89
CA GLN A 59 12.34 -3.44 -16.82
C GLN A 59 11.23 -2.78 -17.64
N ALA A 60 10.40 -1.95 -17.03
CA ALA A 60 9.34 -1.23 -17.72
C ALA A 60 9.87 -0.19 -18.73
N ALA A 61 11.00 0.45 -18.42
CA ALA A 61 11.61 1.47 -19.26
C ALA A 61 12.44 0.90 -20.44
N ARG A 62 12.72 -0.41 -20.46
CA ARG A 62 13.44 -1.03 -21.58
C ARG A 62 12.57 -1.02 -22.83
N VAL A 63 12.92 -0.16 -23.78
CA VAL A 63 12.48 -0.29 -25.18
C VAL A 63 13.25 -1.47 -25.78
N SER A 64 12.53 -2.50 -26.18
CA SER A 64 13.07 -3.66 -26.91
C SER A 64 13.83 -3.24 -28.17
#